data_AF-A0A927Y962-F1
#
_entry.id   AF-A0A927Y962-F1
#
_cell.length_a   1.000
_cell.length_b   1.000
_cell.length_c   1.000
_cell.angle_alpha   90.00
_cell.angle_beta   90.00
_cell.angle_gamma   90.00
#
_symmetry.space_group_name_H-M   'P 1'
#
loop_
_entity.id
_entity.type
_entity.pdbx_description
1 polymer ?
#
loop_
_entity_poly.entity_id
_entity_poly.type
_entity_poly.pdbx_seq_one_letter_code
_entity_poly.pdbx_strand_id
1 'polypeptide(L)'
;MLDSIKKNAKGIALMVVSATCLCFGQLIWKMMPGVQILPLIAGFALYGVGALVMIVAFKFGSLSVLQPMNSISYILSAILAYFVLGEVISLKKGIAIIVIMTGVILLAGGDSDD
;
A
#
# COMPACT_ATOMS: atom_id res chain seq x y z
N MET A 1 1.60 5.48 -22.63
CA MET A 1 1.78 5.80 -21.20
C MET A 1 0.45 6.17 -20.52
N LEU A 2 -0.26 7.22 -20.94
CA LEU A 2 -1.51 7.67 -20.29
C LEU A 2 -2.68 6.68 -20.43
N ASP A 3 -2.76 5.93 -21.54
CA ASP A 3 -3.86 4.98 -21.78
C ASP A 3 -3.72 3.67 -20.98
N SER A 4 -2.51 3.11 -20.81
CA SER A 4 -2.27 1.98 -19.88
C SER A 4 -2.59 2.37 -18.43
N ILE A 5 -2.24 3.60 -18.01
CA ILE A 5 -2.57 4.13 -16.69
C ILE A 5 -4.09 4.25 -16.51
N LYS A 6 -4.83 4.73 -17.52
CA LYS A 6 -6.31 4.80 -17.45
C LYS A 6 -6.98 3.42 -17.45
N LYS A 7 -6.44 2.45 -18.20
CA LYS A 7 -6.93 1.06 -18.27
C LYS A 7 -6.74 0.34 -16.92
N ASN A 8 -5.59 0.54 -16.28
CA ASN A 8 -5.23 -0.03 -14.99
C ASN A 8 -5.64 0.82 -13.77
N ALA A 9 -6.16 2.04 -13.98
CA ALA A 9 -6.53 3.00 -12.92
C ALA A 9 -7.49 2.41 -11.88
N LYS A 10 -8.40 1.52 -12.31
CA LYS A 10 -9.35 0.86 -11.39
C LYS A 10 -8.63 -0.11 -10.44
N GLY A 11 -7.67 -0.88 -10.95
CA GLY A 11 -6.81 -1.75 -10.13
C GLY A 11 -5.91 -0.95 -9.19
N ILE A 12 -5.35 0.17 -9.67
CA ILE A 12 -4.54 1.10 -8.87
C ILE A 12 -5.37 1.69 -7.72
N ALA A 13 -6.56 2.22 -8.01
CA ALA A 13 -7.43 2.78 -6.99
C ALA A 13 -7.84 1.72 -5.95
N LEU A 14 -8.22 0.52 -6.38
CA LEU A 14 -8.51 -0.61 -5.49
C LEU A 14 -7.32 -0.98 -4.61
N MET A 15 -6.11 -0.94 -5.17
CA MET A 15 -4.90 -1.28 -4.43
C MET A 15 -4.56 -0.23 -3.37
N VAL A 16 -4.73 1.06 -3.67
CA VAL A 16 -4.57 2.14 -2.67
C VAL A 16 -5.62 2.03 -1.54
N VAL A 17 -6.85 1.65 -1.88
CA VAL A 17 -7.91 1.43 -0.88
C VAL A 17 -7.56 0.22 0.01
N SER A 18 -7.11 -0.89 -0.57
CA SER A 18 -6.64 -2.04 0.22
C SER A 18 -5.44 -1.72 1.09
N ALA A 19 -4.48 -0.95 0.55
CA ALA A 19 -3.27 -0.53 1.24
C ALA A 19 -3.61 0.28 2.48
N THR A 20 -4.54 1.21 2.35
CA THR A 20 -5.01 2.04 3.46
C THR A 20 -5.63 1.16 4.56
N CYS A 21 -6.47 0.18 4.19
CA CYS A 21 -7.06 -0.78 5.12
C CYS A 21 -6.00 -1.65 5.83
N LEU A 22 -5.03 -2.17 5.08
CA LEU A 22 -3.88 -2.91 5.60
C LEU A 22 -3.07 -2.08 6.60
N CYS A 23 -2.80 -0.80 6.26
CA CYS A 23 -2.07 0.13 7.13
C CYS A 23 -2.82 0.40 8.43
N PHE A 24 -4.15 0.55 8.38
CA PHE A 24 -4.97 0.69 9.58
C PHE A 24 -4.89 -0.55 10.47
N GLY A 25 -4.93 -1.76 9.89
CA GLY A 25 -4.73 -3.00 10.64
C GLY A 25 -3.37 -3.06 11.34
N GLN A 26 -2.30 -2.66 10.64
CA GLN A 26 -0.95 -2.58 11.20
C GLN A 26 -0.82 -1.51 12.29
N LEU A 27 -1.50 -0.37 12.13
CA LEU A 27 -1.53 0.71 13.11
C LEU A 27 -2.17 0.29 14.42
N ILE A 28 -3.28 -0.46 14.37
CA ILE A 28 -3.96 -0.98 15.57
C ILE A 28 -2.98 -1.80 16.42
N TRP A 29 -2.18 -2.66 15.79
CA TRP A 29 -1.15 -3.42 16.49
C TRP A 29 -0.02 -2.54 17.04
N LYS A 30 0.34 -1.47 16.33
CA LYS A 30 1.43 -0.57 16.74
C LYS A 30 1.04 0.38 17.89
N MET A 31 -0.24 0.77 17.98
CA MET A 31 -0.75 1.66 19.03
C MET A 31 -0.99 0.94 20.38
N MET A 32 -0.96 -0.39 20.41
CA MET A 32 -1.27 -1.17 21.61
C MET A 32 -0.02 -1.84 22.17
N PRO A 33 0.57 -1.31 23.26
CA PRO A 33 1.68 -1.97 23.93
C PRO A 33 1.17 -3.20 24.69
N GLY A 34 1.56 -4.39 24.21
CA GLY A 34 1.31 -5.68 24.85
C GLY A 34 0.46 -6.66 24.01
N VAL A 35 0.62 -7.96 24.26
CA VAL A 35 -0.15 -9.01 23.57
C VAL A 35 -1.56 -9.07 24.17
N GLN A 36 -2.43 -8.17 23.73
CA GLN A 36 -3.85 -8.25 24.01
C GLN A 36 -4.55 -9.00 22.87
N ILE A 37 -5.23 -10.09 23.19
CA ILE A 37 -5.82 -11.02 22.19
C ILE A 37 -6.91 -10.33 21.37
N LEU A 38 -7.70 -9.46 22.00
CA LEU A 38 -8.84 -8.78 21.37
C LEU A 38 -8.43 -7.84 20.20
N PRO A 39 -7.49 -6.90 20.38
CA PRO A 39 -7.01 -6.07 19.28
C PRO A 39 -6.12 -6.81 18.28
N LEU A 40 -5.47 -7.90 18.70
CA LEU A 40 -4.75 -8.77 17.76
C LEU A 40 -5.72 -9.32 16.72
N ILE A 41 -6.86 -9.88 17.16
CA ILE A 41 -7.90 -10.41 16.30
C ILE A 41 -8.55 -9.29 15.46
N ALA A 42 -8.82 -8.14 16.05
CA ALA A 42 -9.40 -7.00 15.33
C ALA A 42 -8.48 -6.48 14.21
N GLY A 43 -7.19 -6.28 14.51
CA GLY A 43 -6.19 -5.90 13.52
C GLY A 43 -5.97 -6.98 12.46
N PHE A 44 -6.02 -8.26 12.85
CA PHE A 44 -5.91 -9.39 11.92
C PHE A 44 -7.11 -9.47 10.97
N ALA A 45 -8.33 -9.27 11.46
CA ALA A 45 -9.53 -9.25 10.65
C ALA A 45 -9.48 -8.08 9.65
N LEU A 46 -9.11 -6.88 10.09
CA LEU A 46 -9.00 -5.70 9.23
C LEU A 46 -7.91 -5.88 8.17
N TYR A 47 -6.74 -6.39 8.58
CA TYR A 47 -5.63 -6.70 7.69
C TYR A 47 -6.02 -7.78 6.66
N GLY A 48 -6.72 -8.82 7.10
CA GLY A 48 -7.24 -9.89 6.25
C GLY A 48 -8.23 -9.39 5.21
N VAL A 49 -9.16 -8.50 5.59
CA VAL A 49 -10.07 -7.85 4.64
C VAL A 49 -9.27 -7.00 3.63
N GLY A 50 -8.29 -6.23 4.10
CA GLY A 50 -7.39 -5.48 3.22
C GLY A 50 -6.65 -6.38 2.23
N ALA A 51 -6.14 -7.53 2.68
CA ALA A 51 -5.46 -8.50 1.83
C ALA A 51 -6.41 -9.13 0.79
N LEU A 52 -7.66 -9.44 1.16
CA LEU A 52 -8.65 -9.95 0.20
C LEU A 52 -8.99 -8.91 -0.88
N VAL A 53 -9.16 -7.64 -0.50
CA VAL A 53 -9.38 -6.55 -1.46
C VAL A 53 -8.16 -6.38 -2.36
N MET A 54 -6.95 -6.56 -1.84
CA MET A 54 -5.71 -6.53 -2.62
C MET A 54 -5.65 -7.67 -3.65
N ILE A 55 -6.04 -8.89 -3.26
CA ILE A 55 -6.16 -10.03 -4.19
C ILE A 55 -7.17 -9.75 -5.30
N VAL A 56 -8.30 -9.13 -4.97
CA VAL A 56 -9.28 -8.69 -5.98
C VAL A 56 -8.68 -7.61 -6.88
N ALA A 57 -7.90 -6.68 -6.36
CA ALA A 57 -7.22 -5.65 -7.15
C ALA A 57 -6.25 -6.26 -8.17
N PHE A 58 -5.52 -7.32 -7.80
CA PHE A 58 -4.65 -8.06 -8.73
C PHE A 58 -5.41 -8.68 -9.91
N LYS A 59 -6.73 -8.86 -9.81
CA LYS A 59 -7.56 -9.37 -10.91
C LYS A 59 -7.89 -8.28 -11.96
N PHE A 60 -7.69 -7.00 -11.63
CA PHE A 60 -8.04 -5.86 -12.46
C PHE A 60 -6.84 -5.13 -13.09
N GLY A 61 -5.62 -5.66 -12.95
CA GLY A 61 -4.43 -5.11 -13.58
C GLY A 61 -3.34 -6.17 -13.78
N SER A 62 -2.32 -5.84 -14.56
CA SER A 62 -1.16 -6.70 -14.81
C SER A 62 -0.30 -6.84 -13.55
N LEU A 63 0.08 -8.07 -13.19
CA LEU A 63 0.94 -8.37 -12.04
C LEU A 63 2.22 -7.50 -12.02
N SER A 64 2.77 -7.19 -13.19
CA SER A 64 3.94 -6.31 -13.39
C SER A 64 3.73 -4.87 -12.90
N VAL A 65 2.49 -4.37 -12.87
CA VAL A 65 2.14 -3.01 -12.40
C VAL A 65 1.69 -3.05 -10.94
N LEU A 66 0.95 -4.09 -10.53
CA LEU A 66 0.49 -4.19 -9.14
C LEU A 66 1.61 -4.54 -8.16
N GLN A 67 2.60 -5.33 -8.56
CA GLN A 67 3.71 -5.69 -7.67
C GLN A 67 4.51 -4.47 -7.15
N PRO A 68 4.92 -3.50 -8.00
CA PRO A 68 5.52 -2.25 -7.52
C PRO A 68 4.52 -1.35 -6.78
N MET A 69 3.23 -1.40 -7.10
CA MET A 69 2.22 -0.68 -6.32
C MET A 69 2.09 -1.17 -4.87
N ASN A 70 2.40 -2.43 -4.58
CA ASN A 70 2.42 -2.89 -3.19
C ASN A 70 3.47 -2.14 -2.35
N SER A 71 4.55 -1.66 -2.98
CA SER A 71 5.55 -0.80 -2.33
C SER A 71 4.97 0.58 -1.95
N ILE A 72 3.91 1.05 -2.63
CA ILE A 72 3.18 2.28 -2.25
C ILE A 72 2.44 2.08 -0.92
N SER A 73 1.94 0.88 -0.64
CA SER A 73 1.32 0.58 0.65
C SER A 73 2.28 0.83 1.82
N TYR A 74 3.56 0.51 1.66
CA TYR A 74 4.58 0.80 2.67
C TYR A 74 4.84 2.30 2.84
N ILE A 75 4.84 3.06 1.75
CA ILE A 75 4.96 4.53 1.78
C ILE A 75 3.77 5.14 2.52
N LEU A 76 2.55 4.71 2.17
CA LEU A 76 1.31 5.11 2.85
C LEU A 76 1.36 4.78 4.34
N SER A 77 1.78 3.56 4.69
CA SER A 77 1.96 3.13 6.09
C SER A 77 2.93 4.04 6.84
N ALA A 78 4.06 4.40 6.21
CA ALA A 78 5.05 5.29 6.81
C ALA A 78 4.54 6.71 7.03
N ILE A 79 3.76 7.25 6.08
CA ILE A 79 3.12 8.58 6.21
C ILE A 79 2.04 8.54 7.30
N LEU A 80 1.23 7.49 7.32
CA LEU A 80 0.16 7.32 8.30
C LEU A 80 0.74 7.14 9.71
N ALA A 81 1.85 6.42 9.85
CA ALA A 81 2.57 6.29 11.12
C ALA A 81 3.18 7.63 11.58
N TYR A 82 3.70 8.47 10.68
CA TYR A 82 4.12 9.83 11.04
C TYR A 82 2.95 10.66 11.59
N PHE A 83 1.79 10.60 10.93
CA PHE A 83 0.65 11.42 11.30
C PHE A 83 -0.05 10.93 12.58
N VAL A 84 -0.17 9.61 12.76
CA VAL A 84 -0.91 8.99 13.87
C VAL A 84 -0.03 8.74 15.09
N LEU A 85 1.21 8.28 14.90
CA LEU A 85 2.15 8.02 16.01
C LEU A 85 3.10 9.19 16.29
N GLY A 86 3.18 10.19 15.42
CA GLY A 86 4.15 11.28 15.57
C GLY A 86 5.61 10.84 15.35
N GLU A 87 5.85 9.70 14.71
CA GLU A 87 7.20 9.19 14.46
C GLU A 87 7.96 10.13 13.52
N VAL A 88 9.11 10.66 13.92
CA VAL A 88 9.92 11.55 13.07
C VAL A 88 10.34 10.83 11.78
N ILE A 89 9.84 11.28 10.63
CA ILE A 89 10.31 10.79 9.32
C ILE A 89 11.70 11.37 9.11
N SER A 90 12.72 10.52 9.24
CA SER A 90 14.09 10.88 8.89
C SER A 90 14.23 11.17 7.39
N LEU A 91 15.13 12.07 7.02
CA LEU A 91 15.49 12.42 5.63
C LEU A 91 15.70 11.18 4.74
N LYS A 92 16.22 10.09 5.32
CA LYS A 92 16.42 8.80 4.64
C LYS A 92 15.11 8.17 4.15
N LYS A 93 14.02 8.28 4.91
CA LYS A 93 12.69 7.76 4.53
C LYS A 93 12.12 8.58 3.36
N GLY A 94 12.30 9.91 3.37
CA GLY A 94 11.85 10.77 2.27
C GLY A 94 12.51 10.42 0.94
N ILE A 95 13.82 10.21 0.93
CA ILE A 95 14.57 9.78 -0.27
C ILE A 95 14.09 8.40 -0.73
N ALA A 96 13.88 7.46 0.19
CA ALA A 96 13.37 6.12 -0.15
C ALA A 96 11.99 6.18 -0.81
N ILE A 97 11.09 7.04 -0.33
CA ILE A 97 9.76 7.25 -0.92
C ILE A 97 9.87 7.74 -2.37
N ILE A 98 10.73 8.73 -2.64
CA ILE A 98 10.93 9.29 -3.99
C ILE A 98 11.50 8.24 -4.94
N VAL A 99 12.48 7.44 -4.48
CA VAL A 99 13.08 6.37 -5.28
C VAL A 99 12.06 5.29 -5.63
N ILE A 100 11.26 4.85 -4.65
CA ILE A 100 10.21 3.85 -4.87
C ILE A 100 9.16 4.40 -5.85
N MET A 101 8.65 5.62 -5.63
CA MET A 101 7.68 6.25 -6.53
C MET A 101 8.20 6.36 -7.97
N THR A 102 9.46 6.76 -8.15
CA THR A 102 10.09 6.83 -9.48
C THR A 102 10.16 5.45 -10.14
N GLY A 103 10.53 4.41 -9.38
CA GLY A 103 10.52 3.03 -9.86
C GLY A 103 9.12 2.55 -10.26
N VAL A 104 8.09 2.87 -9.46
CA VAL A 104 6.70 2.50 -9.81
C VAL A 104 6.25 3.20 -11.08
N ILE A 105 6.55 4.49 -11.26
CA ILE A 105 6.16 5.25 -12.46
C ILE A 105 6.84 4.68 -13.71
N LEU A 106 8.14 4.33 -13.62
CA LEU A 106 8.87 3.70 -14.73
C LEU A 106 8.29 2.34 -15.11
N LEU A 107 7.96 1.50 -14.12
CA LEU A 107 7.37 0.17 -14.36
C LEU A 107 5.94 0.27 -14.89
N ALA A 108 5.12 1.17 -14.35
CA ALA A 108 3.75 1.39 -14.81
C ALA A 108 3.66 2.02 -16.21
N GLY A 109 4.67 2.82 -16.60
CA GLY A 109 4.77 3.40 -17.94
C GLY A 109 5.30 2.46 -19.02
N GLY A 110 6.01 1.39 -18.62
CA GLY A 110 6.63 0.40 -19.50
C GLY A 110 5.71 -0.74 -19.94
N ASP A 111 4.57 -0.95 -19.28
CA ASP A 111 3.54 -1.93 -19.65
C ASP A 111 2.76 -1.44 -20.88
N SER A 112 3.44 -1.48 -22.02
CA SER A 112 2.87 -1.30 -23.35
C SER A 112 2.44 -2.68 -23.81
N ASP A 113 1.13 -2.87 -24.00
CA ASP A 113 0.49 -4.07 -24.55
C ASP A 113 1.37 -4.65 -25.70
N ASP A 114 1.85 -5.88 -25.52
CA ASP A 114 1.99 -6.88 -26.60
C ASP A 114 0.83 -7.87 -26.45
#